data_AF-A0A2R7MFG5-F1
#
_entry.id   AF-A0A2R7MFG5-F1
#
_cell.length_a   1.000
_cell.length_b   1.000
_cell.length_c   1.000
_cell.angle_alpha   90.00
_cell.angle_beta   90.00
_cell.angle_gamma   90.00
#
_symmetry.space_group_name_H-M   'P 1'
#
loop_
_entity.id
_entity.type
_entity.pdbx_description
1 polymer ?
#
loop_
_entity_poly.entity_id
_entity_poly.type
_entity_poly.pdbx_seq_one_letter_code
_entity_poly.pdbx_strand_id
1 'polypeptide(L)'
;LGSAASDSLAGLGRAPLAAGDLLSLGRPAGAVPVVDAFPWTVPPARVDVPVGEGPRADWFAPSAWQTLTRASWTVSSRADRVGIRLDGPVLDRLRHHELPSEAMRPGAIQVPPHGRPVVLLADGPVTGGYPVIGVVPDAALDALAQVRPGDHVRFRGR
;
A
#
# COMPACT_ATOMS: atom_id res chain seq x y z
N LEU A 1 10.83 -19.95 -5.72
CA LEU A 1 9.85 -19.96 -4.60
C LEU A 1 8.41 -20.22 -5.09
N GLY A 2 8.18 -21.09 -6.08
CA GLY A 2 6.82 -21.45 -6.53
C GLY A 2 5.96 -20.33 -7.14
N SER A 3 6.53 -19.13 -7.39
CA SER A 3 5.82 -17.96 -7.92
C SER A 3 6.55 -17.40 -9.14
N ALA A 4 5.80 -16.76 -10.04
CA ALA A 4 6.31 -16.01 -11.19
C ALA A 4 6.31 -14.48 -10.94
N ALA A 5 5.85 -14.04 -9.77
CA ALA A 5 5.88 -12.62 -9.39
C ALA A 5 7.31 -12.11 -9.24
N SER A 6 7.48 -10.81 -9.42
CA SER A 6 8.75 -10.11 -9.24
C SER A 6 8.64 -9.22 -8.01
N ASP A 7 9.63 -9.31 -7.13
CA ASP A 7 9.72 -8.55 -5.89
C ASP A 7 10.82 -7.50 -6.04
N SER A 8 10.42 -6.24 -6.09
CA SER A 8 11.31 -5.10 -6.28
C SER A 8 12.20 -4.80 -5.08
N LEU A 9 11.79 -5.19 -3.86
CA LEU A 9 12.55 -4.96 -2.64
C LEU A 9 13.64 -6.01 -2.45
N ALA A 10 13.28 -7.29 -2.63
CA ALA A 10 14.19 -8.42 -2.43
C ALA A 10 15.01 -8.76 -3.69
N GLY A 11 14.66 -8.20 -4.85
CA GLY A 11 15.29 -8.53 -6.13
C GLY A 11 15.02 -9.97 -6.58
N LEU A 12 13.85 -10.52 -6.22
CA LEU A 12 13.46 -11.89 -6.52
C LEU A 12 12.49 -11.95 -7.70
N GLY A 13 12.46 -13.08 -8.39
CA GLY A 13 11.58 -13.28 -9.54
C GLY A 13 12.21 -12.80 -10.84
N ARG A 14 11.38 -12.36 -11.79
CA ARG A 14 11.86 -11.89 -13.08
C ARG A 14 12.30 -10.42 -12.98
N ALA A 15 13.29 -10.04 -13.76
CA ALA A 15 13.62 -8.63 -13.90
C ALA A 15 12.45 -7.87 -14.57
N PRO A 16 12.31 -6.55 -14.33
CA PRO A 16 11.45 -5.70 -15.14
C PRO A 16 11.75 -5.90 -16.63
N LEU A 17 10.70 -5.93 -17.44
CA LEU A 17 10.83 -6.17 -18.87
C LEU A 17 11.63 -5.06 -19.55
N ALA A 18 12.47 -5.44 -20.50
CA ALA A 18 13.21 -4.56 -21.37
C ALA A 18 12.76 -4.71 -22.83
N ALA A 19 13.06 -3.69 -23.65
CA ALA A 19 12.82 -3.76 -25.08
C ALA A 19 13.63 -4.92 -25.68
N GLY A 20 12.94 -5.79 -26.44
CA GLY A 20 13.55 -6.99 -27.05
C GLY A 20 13.35 -8.28 -26.25
N ASP A 21 12.79 -8.21 -25.04
CA ASP A 21 12.46 -9.42 -24.27
C ASP A 21 11.40 -10.27 -24.99
N LEU A 22 11.62 -11.58 -25.01
CA LEU A 22 10.67 -12.57 -25.54
C LEU A 22 10.00 -13.32 -24.38
N LEU A 23 8.67 -13.30 -24.35
CA LEU A 23 7.86 -13.99 -23.34
C LEU A 23 7.25 -15.27 -23.90
N SER A 24 7.65 -16.42 -23.36
CA SER A 24 7.06 -17.70 -23.72
C SER A 24 5.70 -17.88 -23.07
N LEU A 25 4.70 -18.25 -23.87
CA LEU A 25 3.36 -18.56 -23.39
C LEU A 25 3.26 -20.01 -22.90
N GLY A 26 2.42 -20.24 -21.89
CA GLY A 26 2.04 -21.59 -21.47
C GLY A 26 1.12 -22.27 -22.49
N ARG A 27 0.98 -23.59 -22.38
CA ARG A 27 -0.03 -24.33 -23.16
C ARG A 27 -1.42 -24.09 -22.57
N PRO A 28 -2.42 -23.68 -23.35
CA PRO A 28 -3.80 -23.55 -22.86
C PRO A 28 -4.31 -24.87 -22.29
N ALA A 29 -4.97 -24.82 -21.14
CA ALA A 29 -5.59 -26.01 -20.53
C ALA A 29 -6.93 -26.40 -21.19
N GLY A 30 -7.51 -25.51 -22.01
CA GLY A 30 -8.78 -25.72 -22.70
C GLY A 30 -9.20 -24.47 -23.48
N ALA A 31 -10.41 -24.51 -24.03
CA ALA A 31 -11.00 -23.36 -24.71
C ALA A 31 -11.30 -22.23 -23.70
N VAL A 32 -10.98 -20.99 -24.08
CA VAL A 32 -11.32 -19.81 -23.28
C VAL A 32 -12.72 -19.34 -23.70
N PRO A 33 -13.68 -19.21 -22.78
CA PRO A 33 -15.01 -18.70 -23.11
C PRO A 33 -14.90 -17.24 -23.58
N VAL A 34 -15.65 -16.90 -24.62
CA VAL A 34 -15.75 -15.52 -25.08
C VAL A 34 -16.62 -14.74 -24.10
N VAL A 35 -16.10 -13.63 -23.60
CA VAL A 35 -16.82 -12.68 -22.75
C VAL A 35 -17.06 -11.42 -23.56
N ASP A 36 -18.34 -11.07 -23.78
CA ASP A 36 -18.72 -9.95 -24.65
C ASP A 36 -18.30 -8.58 -24.09
N ALA A 37 -18.30 -8.42 -22.77
CA ALA A 37 -17.81 -7.23 -22.11
C ALA A 37 -17.43 -7.51 -20.64
N PHE A 38 -16.37 -6.84 -20.17
CA PHE A 38 -16.06 -6.74 -18.75
C PHE A 38 -15.99 -5.25 -18.40
N PRO A 39 -17.01 -4.68 -17.72
CA PRO A 39 -17.05 -3.27 -17.45
C PRO A 39 -15.87 -2.89 -16.55
N TRP A 40 -15.05 -1.95 -17.03
CA TRP A 40 -13.95 -1.36 -16.29
C TRP A 40 -14.05 0.16 -16.36
N THR A 41 -13.65 0.83 -15.27
CA THR A 41 -13.65 2.29 -15.16
C THR A 41 -12.27 2.79 -14.81
N VAL A 42 -11.91 3.96 -15.35
CA VAL A 42 -10.68 4.65 -14.96
C VAL A 42 -10.73 4.94 -13.45
N PRO A 43 -9.71 4.53 -12.68
CA PRO A 43 -9.63 4.85 -11.26
C PRO A 43 -9.69 6.37 -11.03
N PRO A 44 -10.47 6.83 -10.03
CA PRO A 44 -10.60 8.26 -9.75
C PRO A 44 -9.29 8.80 -9.14
N ALA A 45 -8.98 10.08 -9.40
CA ALA A 45 -7.84 10.79 -8.80
C ALA A 45 -7.99 11.02 -7.28
N ARG A 46 -9.14 10.64 -6.70
CA ARG A 46 -9.37 10.61 -5.25
C ARG A 46 -10.02 9.28 -4.88
N VAL A 47 -9.43 8.59 -3.90
CA VAL A 47 -9.96 7.34 -3.34
C VAL A 47 -10.31 7.49 -1.86
N ASP A 48 -11.49 7.00 -1.50
CA ASP A 48 -11.92 6.82 -0.12
C ASP A 48 -11.61 5.37 0.30
N VAL A 49 -10.77 5.19 1.32
CA VAL A 49 -10.23 3.88 1.70
C VAL A 49 -10.64 3.56 3.14
N PRO A 50 -11.36 2.46 3.40
CA PRO A 50 -11.63 2.02 4.77
C PRO A 50 -10.33 1.68 5.49
N VAL A 51 -10.26 1.95 6.79
CA VAL A 51 -9.11 1.61 7.63
C VAL A 51 -9.57 1.11 9.00
N GLY A 52 -8.94 0.05 9.50
CA GLY A 52 -9.07 -0.39 10.88
C GLY A 52 -7.96 0.21 11.74
N GLU A 53 -8.27 0.62 12.97
CA GLU A 53 -7.31 1.21 13.91
C GLU A 53 -6.31 0.17 14.45
N GLY A 54 -5.05 0.60 14.66
CA GLY A 54 -4.01 -0.21 15.28
C GLY A 54 -3.20 -1.10 14.31
N PRO A 55 -2.35 -1.99 14.84
CA PRO A 55 -2.27 -2.44 16.24
C PRO A 55 -1.48 -1.51 17.17
N ARG A 56 -0.83 -0.45 16.67
CA ARG A 56 0.01 0.47 17.47
C ARG A 56 -0.62 1.85 17.61
N ALA A 57 -1.94 1.96 17.65
CA ALA A 57 -2.63 3.23 17.85
C ALA A 57 -2.21 3.92 19.16
N ASP A 58 -1.85 3.13 20.19
CA ASP A 58 -1.33 3.60 21.48
C ASP A 58 0.05 4.28 21.40
N TRP A 59 0.72 4.23 20.25
CA TRP A 59 1.97 4.95 20.00
C TRP A 59 1.75 6.39 19.55
N PHE A 60 0.52 6.78 19.25
CA PHE A 60 0.17 8.07 18.68
C PHE A 60 -0.73 8.87 19.61
N ALA A 61 -0.69 10.19 19.46
CA ALA A 61 -1.65 11.03 20.15
C ALA A 61 -3.06 10.70 19.63
N PRO A 62 -4.13 10.81 20.45
CA PRO A 62 -5.51 10.60 19.96
C PRO A 62 -5.88 11.51 18.77
N SER A 63 -5.22 12.67 18.64
CA SER A 63 -5.35 13.57 17.50
C SER A 63 -4.79 12.98 16.19
N ALA A 64 -3.83 12.07 16.25
CA ALA A 64 -3.22 11.45 15.07
C ALA A 64 -4.21 10.56 14.31
N TRP A 65 -4.98 9.72 15.02
CA TRP A 65 -6.02 8.90 14.38
C TRP A 65 -7.10 9.77 13.72
N GLN A 66 -7.52 10.84 14.40
CA GLN A 66 -8.45 11.82 13.84
C GLN A 66 -7.86 12.52 12.62
N THR A 67 -6.57 12.84 12.65
CA THR A 67 -5.86 13.47 11.53
C THR A 67 -5.79 12.51 10.34
N LEU A 68 -5.42 11.25 10.56
CA LEU A 68 -5.40 10.20 9.53
C LEU A 68 -6.73 10.08 8.81
N THR A 69 -7.84 10.04 9.54
CA THR A 69 -9.18 9.78 9.01
C THR A 69 -9.93 11.03 8.51
N ARG A 70 -9.49 12.24 8.88
CA ARG A 70 -10.12 13.51 8.43
C ARG A 70 -9.35 14.23 7.35
N ALA A 71 -8.03 14.08 7.30
CA ALA A 71 -7.21 14.74 6.30
C ALA A 71 -7.39 14.12 4.90
N SER A 72 -7.07 14.92 3.88
CA SER A 72 -6.81 14.43 2.52
C SER A 72 -5.30 14.30 2.36
N TRP A 73 -4.84 13.10 2.04
CA TRP A 73 -3.44 12.78 1.83
C TRP A 73 -3.10 12.89 0.35
N THR A 74 -1.90 13.37 0.01
CA THR A 74 -1.43 13.43 -1.37
C THR A 74 -0.43 12.31 -1.60
N VAL A 75 -0.57 11.57 -2.68
CA VAL A 75 0.37 10.50 -3.04
C VAL A 75 1.68 11.12 -3.50
N SER A 76 2.77 10.75 -2.84
CA SER A 76 4.10 11.23 -3.14
C SER A 76 4.64 10.63 -4.44
N SER A 77 5.55 11.33 -5.12
CA SER A 77 6.28 10.82 -6.28
C SER A 77 7.19 9.63 -5.98
N ARG A 78 7.42 9.34 -4.68
CA ARG A 78 8.18 8.17 -4.21
C ARG A 78 7.31 6.92 -4.02
N ALA A 79 6.04 6.90 -4.41
CA ALA A 79 5.21 5.70 -4.33
C ALA A 79 5.73 4.60 -5.27
N ASP A 80 5.77 3.35 -4.80
CA ASP A 80 6.19 2.17 -5.56
C ASP A 80 5.47 0.91 -5.05
N ARG A 81 5.89 -0.27 -5.52
CA ARG A 81 5.31 -1.57 -5.10
C ARG A 81 5.61 -1.97 -3.66
N VAL A 82 6.59 -1.32 -3.01
CA VAL A 82 6.90 -1.53 -1.58
C VAL A 82 5.92 -0.76 -0.72
N GLY A 83 5.62 0.48 -1.09
CA GLY A 83 4.57 1.24 -0.43
C GLY A 83 4.26 2.61 -1.01
N ILE A 84 3.08 3.10 -0.63
CA ILE A 84 2.56 4.41 -0.99
C ILE A 84 2.94 5.38 0.11
N ARG A 85 3.82 6.33 -0.21
CA ARG A 85 4.22 7.40 0.70
C ARG A 85 3.26 8.56 0.53
N LEU A 86 2.75 9.06 1.65
CA LEU A 86 1.71 10.07 1.65
C LEU A 86 2.24 11.39 2.21
N ASP A 87 2.00 12.48 1.49
CA ASP A 87 2.26 13.84 1.90
C ASP A 87 0.99 14.45 2.52
N GLY A 88 1.17 15.24 3.57
CA GLY A 88 0.06 15.79 4.35
C GLY A 88 0.50 16.24 5.75
N PRO A 89 -0.46 16.35 6.69
CA PRO A 89 -0.18 16.64 8.09
C PRO A 89 0.79 15.63 8.72
N VAL A 90 1.47 16.05 9.78
CA VAL A 90 2.31 15.17 10.61
C VAL A 90 1.41 14.49 11.64
N LEU A 91 1.56 13.17 11.78
CA LEU A 91 0.90 12.36 12.79
C LEU A 91 1.77 12.31 14.05
N ASP A 92 1.29 12.93 15.12
CA ASP A 92 2.04 13.03 16.38
C ASP A 92 2.18 11.67 17.06
N ARG A 93 3.43 11.30 17.33
CA ARG A 93 3.79 10.12 18.13
C ARG A 93 3.93 10.50 19.59
N LEU A 94 3.44 9.64 20.49
CA LEU A 94 3.70 9.71 21.93
C LEU A 94 4.97 8.93 22.30
N ARG A 95 5.33 7.91 21.51
CA ARG A 95 6.50 7.06 21.72
C ARG A 95 7.50 7.24 20.60
N HIS A 96 8.68 7.75 20.94
CA HIS A 96 9.75 8.05 19.98
C HIS A 96 10.91 7.03 19.99
N HIS A 97 10.93 6.08 20.93
CA HIS A 97 11.89 4.99 20.90
C HIS A 97 11.64 4.04 19.72
N GLU A 98 12.62 3.20 19.44
CA GLU A 98 12.54 2.20 18.37
C GLU A 98 11.51 1.12 18.73
N LEU A 99 10.66 0.76 17.77
CA LEU A 99 9.79 -0.40 17.87
C LEU A 99 10.62 -1.62 17.45
N PRO A 100 10.76 -2.66 18.29
CA PRO A 100 11.32 -3.93 17.85
C PRO A 100 10.60 -4.43 16.61
N SER A 101 11.34 -4.91 15.60
CA SER A 101 10.76 -5.33 14.34
C SER A 101 9.61 -6.32 14.55
N GLU A 102 8.46 -6.02 13.97
CA GLU A 102 7.26 -6.85 14.05
C GLU A 102 6.77 -7.24 12.66
N ALA A 103 5.91 -8.25 12.58
CA ALA A 103 5.39 -8.75 11.32
C ALA A 103 4.55 -7.69 10.59
N MET A 104 4.76 -7.59 9.28
CA MET A 104 4.06 -6.65 8.40
C MET A 104 3.19 -7.40 7.40
N ARG A 105 2.19 -6.69 6.88
CA ARG A 105 1.31 -7.17 5.80
C ARG A 105 0.96 -6.02 4.87
N PRO A 106 0.63 -6.30 3.59
CA PRO A 106 0.02 -5.31 2.71
C PRO A 106 -1.18 -4.64 3.39
N GLY A 107 -1.27 -3.32 3.23
CA GLY A 107 -2.26 -2.46 3.89
C GLY A 107 -1.85 -1.89 5.23
N ALA A 108 -0.77 -2.36 5.86
CA ALA A 108 -0.26 -1.74 7.09
C ALA A 108 0.16 -0.28 6.82
N ILE A 109 -0.33 0.64 7.62
CA ILE A 109 -0.01 2.07 7.55
C ILE A 109 1.08 2.37 8.59
N GLN A 110 2.33 2.30 8.17
CA GLN A 110 3.47 2.66 9.01
C GLN A 110 3.61 4.18 9.12
N VAL A 111 4.04 4.65 10.28
CA VAL A 111 4.38 6.06 10.50
C VAL A 111 5.84 6.17 10.97
N PRO A 112 6.78 6.47 10.06
CA PRO A 112 8.18 6.70 10.41
C PRO A 112 8.37 7.94 11.31
N PRO A 113 9.60 8.22 11.80
CA PRO A 113 9.87 9.35 12.69
C PRO A 113 9.46 10.74 12.16
N HIS A 114 9.42 10.93 10.84
CA HIS A 114 8.95 12.16 10.21
C HIS A 114 7.42 12.33 10.24
N GLY A 115 6.68 11.36 10.79
CA GLY A 115 5.24 11.43 11.07
C GLY A 115 4.32 11.40 9.85
N ARG A 116 4.82 11.03 8.66
CA ARG A 116 4.00 10.93 7.44
C ARG A 116 3.73 9.47 7.12
N PRO A 117 2.49 9.06 6.80
CA PRO A 117 2.14 7.67 6.64
C PRO A 117 2.72 7.04 5.37
N VAL A 118 3.03 5.74 5.48
CA VAL A 118 3.42 4.86 4.38
C VAL A 118 2.49 3.65 4.41
N VAL A 119 1.72 3.44 3.35
CA VAL A 119 0.91 2.22 3.21
C VAL A 119 1.72 1.14 2.52
N LEU A 120 1.97 0.02 3.20
CA LEU A 120 2.72 -1.09 2.62
C LEU A 120 1.91 -1.81 1.54
N LEU A 121 2.57 -2.18 0.44
CA LEU A 121 1.97 -2.90 -0.69
C LEU A 121 2.61 -4.29 -0.86
N ALA A 122 2.43 -4.90 -2.03
CA ALA A 122 2.78 -6.29 -2.31
C ALA A 122 4.27 -6.64 -2.10
N ASP A 123 5.17 -5.68 -2.34
CA ASP A 123 6.62 -5.86 -2.14
C ASP A 123 7.08 -5.25 -0.79
N GLY A 124 6.15 -4.92 0.10
CA GLY A 124 6.44 -4.49 1.46
C GLY A 124 7.26 -5.56 2.21
N PRO A 125 8.17 -5.17 3.12
CA PRO A 125 8.97 -6.13 3.86
C PRO A 125 8.10 -7.01 4.77
N VAL A 126 8.56 -8.21 5.08
CA VAL A 126 7.87 -9.13 6.01
C VAL A 126 7.90 -8.66 7.46
N THR A 127 8.86 -7.81 7.81
CA THR A 127 8.97 -7.17 9.13
C THR A 127 9.28 -5.68 9.00
N GLY A 128 8.93 -4.89 10.02
CA GLY A 128 9.21 -3.47 10.04
C GLY A 128 9.33 -2.91 11.45
N GLY A 129 10.12 -1.84 11.61
CA GLY A 129 10.39 -1.17 12.89
C GLY A 129 9.64 0.15 13.09
N TYR A 130 8.64 0.44 12.27
CA TYR A 130 7.80 1.63 12.41
C TYR A 130 6.41 1.27 12.92
N PRO A 131 5.85 2.03 13.88
CA PRO A 131 4.53 1.75 14.43
C PRO A 131 3.45 1.85 13.35
N VAL A 132 2.54 0.88 13.36
CA VAL A 132 1.39 0.80 12.46
C VAL A 132 0.19 1.46 13.12
N ILE A 133 -0.24 2.61 12.60
CA ILE A 133 -1.39 3.37 13.14
C ILE A 133 -2.73 2.76 12.75
N GLY A 134 -2.78 2.07 11.61
CA GLY A 134 -3.97 1.42 11.08
C GLY A 134 -3.65 0.45 9.96
N VAL A 135 -4.64 -0.35 9.56
CA VAL A 135 -4.52 -1.34 8.48
C VAL A 135 -5.66 -1.17 7.48
N VAL A 136 -5.31 -1.00 6.21
CA VAL A 136 -6.25 -1.03 5.09
C VAL A 136 -6.66 -2.49 4.84
N PRO A 137 -7.96 -2.82 4.73
CA PRO A 137 -8.40 -4.17 4.44
C PRO A 137 -8.05 -4.57 3.00
N ASP A 138 -7.85 -5.87 2.80
CA ASP A 138 -7.45 -6.46 1.52
C ASP A 138 -8.34 -6.02 0.34
N ALA A 139 -9.66 -6.01 0.55
CA ALA A 139 -10.66 -5.60 -0.43
C ALA A 139 -10.53 -4.15 -0.93
N ALA A 140 -9.74 -3.30 -0.26
CA ALA A 140 -9.49 -1.92 -0.67
C ALA A 140 -8.07 -1.70 -1.22
N LEU A 141 -7.18 -2.71 -1.18
CA LEU A 141 -5.80 -2.58 -1.63
C LEU A 141 -5.71 -2.38 -3.14
N ASP A 142 -6.55 -3.06 -3.92
CA ASP A 142 -6.52 -2.93 -5.38
C ASP A 142 -6.85 -1.51 -5.84
N ALA A 143 -7.89 -0.90 -5.23
CA ALA A 143 -8.25 0.49 -5.52
C ALA A 143 -7.12 1.45 -5.10
N LEU A 144 -6.50 1.20 -3.95
CA LEU A 144 -5.39 2.00 -3.45
C LEU A 144 -4.13 1.83 -4.32
N ALA A 145 -3.88 0.65 -4.90
CA ALA A 145 -2.75 0.40 -5.79
C ALA A 145 -2.87 1.10 -7.15
N GLN A 146 -4.04 1.64 -7.49
CA GLN A 146 -4.25 2.40 -8.73
C GLN A 146 -3.93 3.90 -8.61
N VAL A 147 -3.69 4.41 -7.40
CA VAL A 147 -3.39 5.84 -7.21
C VAL A 147 -2.03 6.22 -7.79
N ARG A 148 -1.92 7.44 -8.28
CA ARG A 148 -0.73 7.99 -8.92
C ARG A 148 -0.13 9.12 -8.09
N PRO A 149 1.15 9.46 -8.24
CA PRO A 149 1.71 10.68 -7.67
C PRO A 149 0.83 11.90 -7.97
N GLY A 150 0.47 12.65 -6.92
CA GLY A 150 -0.46 13.79 -6.99
C GLY A 150 -1.92 13.45 -6.71
N ASP A 151 -2.34 12.18 -6.79
CA ASP A 151 -3.69 11.77 -6.42
C ASP A 151 -3.93 11.91 -4.91
N HIS A 152 -5.20 11.85 -4.52
CA HIS A 152 -5.63 12.03 -3.14
C HIS A 152 -6.18 10.75 -2.51
N VAL A 153 -5.76 10.46 -1.29
CA VAL A 153 -6.29 9.37 -0.47
C VAL A 153 -6.97 9.95 0.76
N ARG A 154 -8.20 9.51 1.07
CA ARG A 154 -8.86 9.81 2.34
C ARG A 154 -9.21 8.51 3.04
N PHE A 155 -8.71 8.36 4.27
CA PHE A 155 -9.00 7.18 5.07
C PHE A 155 -10.33 7.34 5.81
N ARG A 156 -11.10 6.26 5.89
CA ARG A 156 -12.38 6.21 6.60
C ARG A 156 -12.28 5.19 7.73
N GLY A 157 -12.14 5.68 8.96
CA GLY A 157 -12.17 4.83 10.15
C GLY A 157 -13.53 4.16 10.28
N ARG A 158 -13.53 2.86 10.62
CA ARG A 158 -14.72 2.16 11.13
C ARG A 158 -14.79 2.27 12.63
#